data_AF-A0A821TGG9-F1
#
_entry.id   AF-A0A821TGG9-F1
#
_cell.length_a   1.000
_cell.length_b   1.000
_cell.length_c   1.000
_cell.angle_alpha   90.00
_cell.angle_beta   90.00
_cell.angle_gamma   90.00
#
_symmetry.space_group_name_H-M   'P 1'
#
loop_
_entity.id
_entity.type
_entity.pdbx_description
1 polymer ?
#
loop_
_entity_poly.entity_id
_entity_poly.type
_entity_poly.pdbx_seq_one_letter_code
_entity_poly.pdbx_strand_id
1 'polypeptide(L)'
;MYADVSVYSSVRILKLINCVTCFWSKRLLKKPRSIKFFDSTRLTYSVYIDILKVYEAFTCVFKMSIFLQVTDYFIRTLIYIQIYIEIDNIHINDPIIKDVVLSFEVFFFAWNIKNLLNIVSFVKECETMYQTILDIDNFCTTRLSQELPMEESKLYNNIKRLNQTQFKKMSVYGVFVMDAGLPVGLVQLLTTYVIVILQFALT
;
A
#
# COMPACT_ATOMS: atom_id res chain seq x y z
N MET A 1 -14.79 -8.06 -9.91
CA MET A 1 -15.82 -7.76 -8.87
C MET A 1 -15.41 -8.21 -7.47
N TYR A 2 -15.21 -9.51 -7.19
CA TYR A 2 -14.80 -9.95 -5.83
C TYR A 2 -13.45 -9.38 -5.38
N ALA A 3 -12.46 -9.31 -6.29
CA ALA A 3 -11.17 -8.69 -6.02
C ALA A 3 -11.32 -7.18 -5.70
N ASP A 4 -12.18 -6.46 -6.43
CA ASP A 4 -12.36 -5.01 -6.24
C ASP A 4 -12.94 -4.67 -4.86
N VAL A 5 -13.93 -5.44 -4.40
CA VAL A 5 -14.53 -5.28 -3.07
C VAL A 5 -13.50 -5.60 -1.98
N SER A 6 -12.68 -6.64 -2.17
CA SER A 6 -11.61 -7.00 -1.24
C SER A 6 -10.56 -5.90 -1.10
N VAL A 7 -10.12 -5.30 -2.20
CA VAL A 7 -9.12 -4.23 -2.20
C VAL A 7 -9.66 -2.95 -1.59
N TYR A 8 -10.88 -2.57 -1.95
CA TYR A 8 -11.48 -1.39 -1.34
C TYR A 8 -11.63 -1.53 0.18
N SER A 9 -11.99 -2.73 0.63
CA SER A 9 -12.03 -3.07 2.05
C SER A 9 -10.63 -3.02 2.69
N SER A 10 -9.59 -3.48 1.98
CA SER A 10 -8.22 -3.47 2.48
C SER A 10 -7.70 -2.05 2.68
N VAL A 11 -7.97 -1.12 1.77
CA VAL A 11 -7.64 0.30 1.91
C VAL A 11 -8.32 0.89 3.16
N ARG A 12 -9.61 0.62 3.35
CA ARG A 12 -10.37 1.12 4.51
C ARG A 12 -9.83 0.58 5.84
N ILE A 13 -9.53 -0.72 5.90
CA ILE A 13 -8.97 -1.36 7.10
C ILE A 13 -7.58 -0.81 7.40
N LEU A 14 -6.73 -0.69 6.39
CA LEU A 14 -5.39 -0.12 6.57
C LEU A 14 -5.44 1.33 7.05
N LYS A 15 -6.34 2.13 6.47
CA LYS A 15 -6.59 3.51 6.93
C LYS A 15 -7.03 3.56 8.39
N LEU A 16 -7.87 2.62 8.83
CA LEU A 16 -8.26 2.53 10.25
C LEU A 16 -7.07 2.18 11.14
N ILE A 17 -6.24 1.22 10.75
CA ILE A 17 -4.99 0.86 11.46
C ILE A 17 -4.07 2.09 11.54
N ASN A 18 -3.92 2.83 10.45
CA ASN A 18 -3.15 4.09 10.41
C ASN A 18 -3.70 5.12 11.38
N CYS A 19 -5.02 5.34 11.41
CA CYS A 19 -5.66 6.27 12.34
C CYS A 19 -5.39 5.89 13.80
N VAL A 20 -5.54 4.59 14.14
CA VAL A 20 -5.27 4.09 15.50
C VAL A 20 -3.80 4.27 15.87
N THR A 21 -2.88 3.96 14.95
CA THR A 21 -1.43 4.09 15.15
C THR A 21 -1.02 5.55 15.33
N CYS A 22 -1.55 6.46 14.51
CA CYS A 22 -1.30 7.90 14.62
C CYS A 22 -1.87 8.49 15.92
N PHE A 23 -3.05 8.03 16.34
CA PHE A 23 -3.63 8.46 17.60
C PHE A 23 -2.82 7.97 18.81
N TRP A 24 -2.39 6.71 18.77
CA TRP A 24 -1.51 6.13 19.78
C TRP A 24 -0.17 6.86 19.83
N SER A 25 0.45 7.16 18.68
CA SER A 25 1.73 7.88 18.63
C SER A 25 1.59 9.29 19.23
N LYS A 26 0.55 10.05 18.87
CA LYS A 26 0.26 11.36 19.47
C LYS A 26 0.07 11.29 20.98
N ARG A 27 -0.54 10.22 21.50
CA ARG A 27 -0.67 9.99 22.95
C ARG A 27 0.67 9.70 23.62
N LEU A 28 1.54 8.91 22.97
CA LEU A 28 2.90 8.66 23.43
C LEU A 28 3.69 9.98 23.53
N LEU A 29 3.56 10.87 22.54
CA LEU A 29 4.25 12.17 22.50
C LEU A 29 3.81 13.13 23.62
N LYS A 30 2.53 13.09 24.00
CA LYS A 30 1.91 14.06 24.92
C LYS A 30 2.02 13.70 26.41
N LYS A 31 2.55 12.53 26.77
CA LYS A 31 2.58 12.11 28.19
C LYS A 31 3.44 13.06 29.05
N PRO A 32 2.86 13.72 30.07
CA PRO A 32 3.63 14.49 31.04
C PRO A 32 4.42 13.57 31.98
N ARG A 33 5.55 14.05 32.51
CA ARG A 33 6.52 13.34 33.38
C ARG A 33 5.98 12.82 34.74
N SER A 34 4.66 12.74 34.97
CA SER A 34 4.10 12.55 36.31
C SER A 34 3.95 11.09 36.78
N ILE A 35 3.93 10.95 38.11
CA ILE A 35 4.31 9.80 38.95
C ILE A 35 3.37 8.56 38.86
N LYS A 36 2.21 8.61 38.20
CA LYS A 36 1.35 7.43 37.97
C LYS A 36 1.79 6.61 36.74
N PHE A 37 3.10 6.40 36.63
CA PHE A 37 3.76 6.04 35.37
C PHE A 37 3.71 4.53 35.06
N PHE A 38 3.84 3.68 36.09
CA PHE A 38 4.10 2.24 35.91
C PHE A 38 3.00 1.49 35.15
N ASP A 39 1.75 1.55 35.60
CA ASP A 39 0.63 0.86 34.93
C ASP A 39 0.35 1.44 33.53
N SER A 40 0.63 2.74 33.37
CA SER A 40 0.45 3.43 32.10
C SER A 40 1.46 3.00 31.04
N THR A 41 2.70 2.65 31.40
CA THR A 41 3.72 2.20 30.42
C THR A 41 3.42 0.82 29.87
N ARG A 42 3.04 -0.13 30.72
CA ARG A 42 2.68 -1.50 30.33
C ARG A 42 1.49 -1.49 29.37
N LEU A 43 0.45 -0.71 29.67
CA LEU A 43 -0.70 -0.54 28.80
C LEU A 43 -0.33 0.12 27.46
N THR A 44 0.56 1.11 27.48
CA THR A 44 1.00 1.80 26.25
C THR A 44 1.73 0.83 25.32
N TYR A 45 2.61 0.00 25.90
CA TYR A 45 3.36 -1.02 25.19
C TYR A 45 2.46 -2.14 24.65
N SER A 46 1.50 -2.63 25.45
CA SER A 46 0.60 -3.70 25.02
C SER A 46 -0.28 -3.26 23.84
N VAL A 47 -0.83 -2.04 23.89
CA VAL A 47 -1.61 -1.48 22.76
C VAL A 47 -0.76 -1.40 21.49
N TYR A 48 0.53 -1.08 21.61
CA TYR A 48 1.42 -1.04 20.44
C TYR A 48 1.66 -2.42 19.84
N ILE A 49 1.88 -3.44 20.69
CA ILE A 49 1.98 -4.84 20.25
C ILE A 49 0.71 -5.24 19.50
N ASP A 50 -0.45 -4.89 20.03
CA ASP A 50 -1.73 -5.25 19.41
C ASP A 50 -1.91 -4.55 18.05
N ILE A 51 -1.50 -3.28 17.92
CA ILE A 51 -1.47 -2.58 16.63
C ILE A 51 -0.60 -3.31 15.61
N LEU A 52 0.62 -3.70 16.00
CA LEU A 52 1.54 -4.42 15.10
C LEU A 52 1.00 -5.79 14.71
N LYS A 53 0.39 -6.53 15.63
CA LYS A 53 -0.27 -7.82 15.34
C LYS A 53 -1.44 -7.67 14.38
N VAL A 54 -2.27 -6.64 14.56
CA VAL A 54 -3.39 -6.35 13.64
C VAL A 54 -2.86 -6.02 12.25
N TYR A 55 -1.78 -5.24 12.16
CA TYR A 55 -1.11 -4.96 10.89
C TYR A 55 -0.54 -6.24 10.25
N GLU A 56 0.14 -7.10 11.01
CA GLU A 56 0.66 -8.38 10.52
C GLU A 56 -0.46 -9.28 9.98
N ALA A 57 -1.54 -9.44 10.76
CA ALA A 57 -2.73 -10.20 10.34
C ALA A 57 -3.36 -9.61 9.07
N PHE A 58 -3.47 -8.29 8.99
CA PHE A 58 -3.93 -7.59 7.80
C PHE A 58 -3.06 -7.92 6.57
N THR A 59 -1.74 -7.84 6.71
CA THR A 59 -0.84 -8.18 5.60
C THR A 59 -1.03 -9.63 5.17
N CYS A 60 -1.18 -10.57 6.11
CA CYS A 60 -1.41 -11.98 5.80
C CYS A 60 -2.70 -12.20 4.98
N VAL A 61 -3.81 -11.58 5.40
CA VAL A 61 -5.13 -11.74 4.76
C VAL A 61 -5.17 -11.12 3.36
N PHE A 62 -4.65 -9.90 3.19
CA PHE A 62 -4.81 -9.16 1.94
C PHE A 62 -3.68 -9.36 0.93
N LYS A 63 -2.55 -9.99 1.32
CA LYS A 63 -1.39 -10.23 0.43
C LYS A 63 -1.76 -10.89 -0.89
N MET A 64 -2.57 -11.95 -0.86
CA MET A 64 -2.99 -12.64 -2.09
C MET A 64 -3.92 -11.79 -2.94
N SER A 65 -4.86 -11.08 -2.31
CA SER A 65 -5.81 -10.21 -3.00
C SER A 65 -5.11 -9.09 -3.75
N ILE A 66 -4.13 -8.44 -3.10
CA ILE A 66 -3.31 -7.38 -3.71
C ILE A 66 -2.45 -7.94 -4.85
N PHE A 67 -1.84 -9.12 -4.65
CA PHE A 67 -1.07 -9.78 -5.70
C PHE A 67 -1.91 -9.99 -6.96
N LEU A 68 -3.07 -10.64 -6.80
CA LEU A 68 -3.99 -10.89 -7.89
C LEU A 68 -4.44 -9.60 -8.57
N GLN A 69 -4.72 -8.54 -7.81
CA GLN A 69 -5.12 -7.26 -8.38
C GLN A 69 -4.03 -6.61 -9.23
N VAL A 70 -2.79 -6.55 -8.73
CA VAL A 70 -1.67 -5.93 -9.46
C VAL A 70 -1.37 -6.71 -10.74
N THR A 71 -1.35 -8.05 -10.65
CA THR A 71 -1.14 -8.93 -11.81
C THR A 71 -2.29 -8.85 -12.81
N ASP A 72 -3.54 -8.86 -12.35
CA ASP A 72 -4.73 -8.75 -13.20
C ASP A 72 -4.76 -7.39 -13.93
N TYR A 73 -4.47 -6.29 -13.23
CA TYR A 73 -4.34 -4.97 -13.86
C TYR A 73 -3.27 -4.96 -14.95
N PHE A 74 -2.09 -5.52 -14.66
CA PHE A 74 -0.99 -5.58 -15.63
C PHE A 74 -1.39 -6.38 -16.89
N ILE A 75 -1.87 -7.61 -16.71
CA ILE A 75 -2.23 -8.51 -17.81
C ILE A 75 -3.39 -7.92 -18.64
N ARG A 76 -4.46 -7.43 -17.99
CA ARG A 76 -5.60 -6.84 -18.69
C ARG A 76 -5.20 -5.60 -19.50
N THR A 77 -4.31 -4.76 -18.97
CA THR A 77 -3.82 -3.58 -19.70
C THR A 77 -3.08 -4.00 -20.97
N LEU A 78 -2.22 -5.03 -20.90
CA LEU A 78 -1.50 -5.52 -22.08
C LEU A 78 -2.42 -6.16 -23.11
N ILE A 79 -3.34 -7.03 -22.68
CA ILE A 79 -4.33 -7.65 -23.58
C ILE A 79 -5.17 -6.58 -24.27
N TYR A 80 -5.59 -5.56 -23.54
CA TYR A 80 -6.38 -4.47 -24.09
C TYR A 80 -5.62 -3.68 -25.16
N ILE A 81 -4.34 -3.37 -24.92
CA ILE A 81 -3.50 -2.69 -25.91
C ILE A 81 -3.30 -3.54 -27.15
N GLN A 82 -3.09 -4.86 -27.00
CA GLN A 82 -3.01 -5.80 -28.12
C GLN A 82 -4.29 -5.80 -28.96
N ILE A 83 -5.46 -5.92 -28.32
CA ILE A 83 -6.77 -5.90 -28.99
C ILE A 83 -6.97 -4.57 -29.74
N TYR A 84 -6.60 -3.45 -29.12
CA TYR A 84 -6.72 -2.14 -29.75
C TYR A 84 -5.92 -2.05 -31.05
N ILE A 85 -4.66 -2.52 -31.03
CA ILE A 85 -3.80 -2.55 -32.22
C ILE A 85 -4.38 -3.46 -33.31
N GLU A 86 -4.90 -4.63 -32.94
CA GLU A 86 -5.53 -5.56 -33.90
C GLU A 86 -6.78 -4.96 -34.55
N ILE A 87 -7.60 -4.23 -33.80
CA ILE A 87 -8.80 -3.55 -34.32
C ILE A 87 -8.41 -2.44 -35.31
N ASP A 88 -7.40 -1.63 -34.98
CA ASP A 88 -6.92 -0.55 -35.84
C ASP A 88 -6.42 -1.09 -37.20
N ASN A 89 -5.72 -2.22 -37.17
CA ASN A 89 -5.24 -2.90 -38.38
C ASN A 89 -6.36 -3.38 -39.33
N ILE A 90 -7.55 -3.69 -38.83
CA ILE A 90 -8.66 -4.25 -39.64
C ILE A 90 -9.35 -3.17 -40.52
N HIS A 91 -8.97 -1.89 -40.44
CA HIS A 91 -9.50 -0.80 -41.28
C HIS A 91 -11.03 -0.79 -41.39
N ILE A 92 -11.72 -0.89 -40.25
CA ILE A 92 -13.17 -0.92 -40.21
C ILE A 92 -13.73 0.45 -40.64
N ASN A 93 -14.40 0.51 -41.80
CA ASN A 93 -15.00 1.74 -42.33
C ASN A 93 -16.46 1.95 -41.94
N ASP A 94 -17.07 0.99 -41.23
CA ASP A 94 -18.45 1.12 -40.78
C ASP A 94 -18.56 2.14 -39.61
N PRO A 95 -19.35 3.21 -39.75
CA PRO A 95 -19.47 4.25 -38.72
C PRO A 95 -20.09 3.72 -37.41
N ILE A 96 -21.00 2.75 -37.46
CA ILE A 96 -21.63 2.17 -36.27
C ILE A 96 -20.58 1.40 -35.47
N ILE A 97 -19.71 0.66 -36.15
CA ILE A 97 -18.65 -0.10 -35.48
C ILE A 97 -17.62 0.85 -34.86
N LYS A 98 -17.27 1.95 -35.54
CA LYS A 98 -16.36 2.98 -34.99
C LYS A 98 -16.90 3.59 -33.69
N ASP A 99 -18.18 3.93 -33.63
CA ASP A 99 -18.79 4.51 -32.42
C ASP A 99 -18.79 3.51 -31.25
N VAL A 100 -19.04 2.22 -31.53
CA VAL A 100 -18.97 1.15 -30.52
C VAL A 100 -17.55 0.96 -30.00
N VAL A 101 -16.55 0.96 -30.89
CA VAL A 101 -15.13 0.84 -30.54
C VAL A 101 -14.69 2.03 -29.67
N LEU A 102 -15.02 3.26 -30.06
CA LEU A 102 -14.69 4.46 -29.27
C LEU A 102 -15.35 4.42 -27.88
N SER A 103 -16.60 3.99 -27.79
CA SER A 103 -17.31 3.87 -26.51
C SER A 103 -16.66 2.83 -25.60
N PHE A 104 -16.24 1.71 -26.18
CA PHE A 104 -15.46 0.68 -25.49
C PHE A 104 -14.14 1.29 -24.97
N GLU A 105 -13.40 2.01 -25.82
CA GLU A 105 -12.12 2.62 -25.42
C GLU A 105 -12.21 3.52 -24.21
N VAL A 106 -13.18 4.44 -24.21
CA VAL A 106 -13.40 5.36 -23.09
C VAL A 106 -13.71 4.58 -21.81
N PHE A 107 -14.56 3.55 -21.90
CA PHE A 107 -14.90 2.70 -20.76
C PHE A 107 -13.68 1.96 -20.20
N PHE A 108 -12.86 1.36 -21.06
CA PHE A 108 -11.66 0.63 -20.63
C PHE A 108 -10.60 1.56 -20.06
N PHE A 109 -10.38 2.71 -20.67
CA PHE A 109 -9.44 3.70 -20.16
C PHE A 109 -9.87 4.19 -18.77
N ALA A 110 -11.16 4.53 -18.59
CA ALA A 110 -11.71 4.91 -17.30
C ALA A 110 -11.58 3.79 -16.25
N TRP A 111 -11.84 2.53 -16.64
CA TRP A 111 -11.68 1.38 -15.75
C TRP A 111 -10.22 1.15 -15.32
N ASN A 112 -9.28 1.29 -16.25
CA ASN A 112 -7.85 1.16 -15.96
C ASN A 112 -7.36 2.28 -15.04
N ILE A 113 -7.77 3.53 -15.27
CA ILE A 113 -7.47 4.64 -14.36
C ILE A 113 -8.00 4.35 -12.95
N LYS A 114 -9.26 3.89 -12.85
CA LYS A 114 -9.85 3.52 -11.55
C LYS A 114 -9.01 2.45 -10.83
N ASN A 115 -8.56 1.41 -11.53
CA ASN A 115 -7.74 0.35 -10.95
C ASN A 115 -6.37 0.87 -10.49
N LEU A 116 -5.72 1.71 -11.31
CA LEU A 116 -4.47 2.35 -10.95
C LEU A 116 -4.64 3.24 -9.71
N LEU A 117 -5.70 4.04 -9.64
CA LEU A 117 -6.01 4.88 -8.48
C LEU A 117 -6.22 4.05 -7.21
N ASN A 118 -6.82 2.87 -7.32
CA ASN A 118 -6.98 1.95 -6.18
C ASN A 118 -5.61 1.43 -5.69
N ILE A 119 -4.72 1.02 -6.61
CA ILE A 119 -3.36 0.58 -6.26
C ILE A 119 -2.59 1.73 -5.60
N VAL A 120 -2.62 2.93 -6.18
CA VAL A 120 -1.96 4.13 -5.64
C VAL A 120 -2.50 4.48 -4.25
N SER A 121 -3.82 4.45 -4.07
CA SER A 121 -4.46 4.72 -2.78
C SER A 121 -4.02 3.71 -1.72
N PHE A 122 -3.95 2.43 -2.07
CA PHE A 122 -3.47 1.38 -1.17
C PHE A 122 -2.00 1.59 -0.78
N VAL A 123 -1.14 1.84 -1.76
CA VAL A 123 0.30 2.12 -1.54
C VAL A 123 0.49 3.35 -0.66
N LYS A 124 -0.29 4.41 -0.86
CA LYS A 124 -0.27 5.61 -0.02
C LYS A 124 -0.59 5.32 1.44
N GLU A 125 -1.59 4.47 1.71
CA GLU A 125 -1.91 4.07 3.08
C GLU A 125 -0.80 3.19 3.68
N CYS A 126 -0.14 2.34 2.89
CA CYS A 126 1.05 1.60 3.35
C CYS A 126 2.19 2.56 3.74
N GLU A 127 2.51 3.51 2.87
CA GLU A 127 3.54 4.54 3.14
C GLU A 127 3.23 5.35 4.39
N THR A 128 1.96 5.72 4.59
CA THR A 128 1.52 6.45 5.78
C THR A 128 1.79 5.63 7.06
N MET A 129 1.54 4.32 7.04
CA MET A 129 1.89 3.44 8.16
C MET A 129 3.40 3.42 8.40
N TYR A 130 4.17 3.28 7.32
CA TYR A 130 5.63 3.16 7.39
C TYR A 130 6.27 4.42 7.97
N GLN A 131 5.83 5.59 7.50
CA GLN A 131 6.27 6.88 8.03
C GLN A 131 5.88 7.05 9.49
N THR A 132 4.65 6.67 9.87
CA THR A 132 4.21 6.75 11.27
C THR A 132 5.08 5.90 12.21
N ILE A 133 5.47 4.70 11.78
CA ILE A 133 6.36 3.82 12.57
C ILE A 133 7.78 4.39 12.63
N LEU A 134 8.28 4.94 11.53
CA LEU A 134 9.57 5.61 11.49
C LEU A 134 9.61 6.83 12.43
N ASP A 135 8.55 7.64 12.46
CA ASP A 135 8.40 8.76 13.39
C ASP A 135 8.41 8.30 14.86
N ILE A 136 7.75 7.18 15.16
CA ILE A 136 7.78 6.57 16.50
C ILE A 136 9.20 6.15 16.86
N ASP A 137 9.94 5.52 15.95
CA ASP A 137 11.33 5.09 16.19
C ASP A 137 12.27 6.29 16.42
N ASN A 138 12.15 7.32 15.58
CA ASN A 138 12.89 8.58 15.71
C ASN A 138 12.58 9.29 17.02
N PHE A 139 11.31 9.31 17.43
CA PHE A 139 10.90 9.86 18.72
C PHE A 139 11.50 9.08 19.88
N CYS A 140 11.42 7.75 19.86
CA CYS A 140 12.01 6.90 20.91
C CYS A 140 13.52 7.12 20.99
N THR A 141 14.21 7.26 19.85
CA THR A 141 15.65 7.53 19.79
C THR A 141 16.00 8.88 20.41
N THR A 142 15.27 9.94 20.03
CA THR A 142 15.45 11.29 20.59
C THR A 142 15.13 11.35 22.08
N ARG A 143 14.19 10.55 22.56
CA ARG A 143 13.88 10.46 24.01
C ARG A 143 14.98 9.72 24.76
N LEU A 144 15.48 8.62 24.23
CA LEU A 144 16.54 7.82 24.85
C LEU A 144 17.87 8.58 25.00
N SER A 145 18.13 9.61 24.18
CA SER A 145 19.29 10.48 24.35
C SER A 145 19.15 11.49 25.50
N GLN A 146 17.97 11.60 26.12
CA GLN A 146 17.74 12.45 27.29
C GLN A 146 17.90 11.63 28.58
N GLU A 147 18.20 12.28 29.70
CA GLU A 147 18.14 11.62 31.01
C GLU A 147 16.68 11.26 31.32
N LEU A 148 16.41 9.96 31.35
CA LEU A 148 15.09 9.38 31.56
C LEU A 148 15.09 8.45 32.78
N PRO A 149 13.97 8.36 33.51
CA PRO A 149 13.76 7.28 34.47
C PRO A 149 13.95 5.91 33.81
N MET A 150 14.45 4.93 34.58
CA MET A 150 14.76 3.58 34.08
C MET A 150 13.57 2.92 33.37
N GLU A 151 12.34 3.14 33.86
CA GLU A 151 11.11 2.59 33.29
C GLU A 151 10.76 3.20 31.93
N GLU A 152 10.95 4.51 31.76
CA GLU A 152 10.76 5.21 30.49
C GLU A 152 11.77 4.72 29.45
N SER A 153 13.04 4.65 29.84
CA SER A 153 14.10 4.13 28.97
C SER A 153 13.80 2.69 28.55
N LYS A 154 13.33 1.84 29.47
CA LYS A 154 12.94 0.46 29.16
C LYS A 154 11.77 0.40 28.16
N LEU A 155 10.75 1.25 28.31
CA LEU A 155 9.63 1.32 27.38
C LEU A 155 10.09 1.67 25.96
N TYR A 156 10.85 2.76 25.79
CA TYR A 156 11.29 3.21 24.47
C TYR A 156 12.24 2.21 23.81
N ASN A 157 13.15 1.60 24.57
CA ASN A 157 14.02 0.53 24.06
C ASN A 157 13.21 -0.68 23.58
N ASN A 158 12.17 -1.07 24.32
CA ASN A 158 11.30 -2.17 23.92
C ASN A 158 10.51 -1.83 22.64
N ILE A 159 9.99 -0.60 22.50
CA ILE A 159 9.31 -0.13 21.28
C ILE A 159 10.27 -0.18 20.08
N LYS A 160 11.49 0.36 20.21
CA LYS A 160 12.51 0.29 19.15
C LYS A 160 12.79 -1.16 18.74
N ARG A 161 12.98 -2.04 19.72
CA ARG A 161 13.19 -3.47 19.47
C ARG A 161 12.00 -4.11 18.74
N LEU A 162 10.76 -3.75 19.10
CA LEU A 162 9.58 -4.23 18.38
C LEU A 162 9.58 -3.75 16.92
N ASN A 163 9.89 -2.48 16.67
CA ASN A 163 9.96 -1.94 15.31
C ASN A 163 10.99 -2.69 14.46
N GLN A 164 12.13 -3.04 15.03
CA GLN A 164 13.19 -3.76 14.32
C GLN A 164 12.86 -5.24 14.09
N THR A 165 12.10 -5.87 14.98
CA THR A 165 11.89 -7.34 14.95
C THR A 165 10.54 -7.76 14.37
N GLN A 166 9.48 -7.00 14.63
CA GLN A 166 8.11 -7.33 14.23
C GLN A 166 7.64 -6.54 13.03
N PHE A 167 7.99 -5.25 12.95
CA PHE A 167 7.56 -4.45 11.82
C PHE A 167 8.42 -4.74 10.58
N LYS A 168 7.74 -5.09 9.50
CA LYS A 168 8.33 -5.26 8.17
C LYS A 168 7.41 -4.58 7.17
N LYS A 169 8.00 -3.85 6.22
CA LYS A 169 7.23 -3.35 5.07
C LYS A 169 6.56 -4.53 4.38
N MET A 170 5.32 -4.33 3.94
CA MET A 170 4.57 -5.36 3.25
C MET A 170 5.27 -5.69 1.93
N SER A 171 5.78 -6.92 1.82
CA SER A 171 6.29 -7.50 0.58
C SER A 171 5.36 -8.61 0.12
N VAL A 172 4.91 -8.51 -1.12
CA VAL A 172 3.99 -9.44 -1.75
C VAL A 172 4.81 -10.55 -2.42
N TYR A 173 4.86 -11.71 -1.75
CA TYR A 173 5.57 -12.93 -2.14
C TYR A 173 7.05 -12.73 -2.55
N GLY A 174 7.69 -11.65 -2.11
CA GLY A 174 9.06 -11.30 -2.54
C GLY A 174 9.15 -10.73 -3.96
N VAL A 175 8.03 -10.64 -4.69
CA VAL A 175 7.98 -10.13 -6.06
C VAL A 175 8.07 -8.61 -6.08
N PHE A 176 7.32 -7.95 -5.20
CA PHE A 176 7.36 -6.49 -5.05
C PHE A 176 7.10 -6.06 -3.61
N VAL A 177 7.61 -4.88 -3.27
CA VAL A 177 7.37 -4.21 -1.99
C VAL A 177 6.22 -3.22 -2.19
N MET A 178 5.28 -3.16 -1.24
CA MET A 178 4.16 -2.21 -1.27
C MET A 178 4.62 -0.85 -0.78
N ASP A 179 5.42 -0.17 -1.60
CA ASP A 179 5.93 1.18 -1.37
C ASP A 179 5.64 2.09 -2.56
N ALA A 180 5.99 3.38 -2.43
CA ALA A 180 5.80 4.37 -3.49
C ALA A 180 6.49 4.02 -4.83
N GLY A 181 7.42 3.06 -4.85
CA GLY A 181 8.06 2.58 -6.06
C GLY A 181 7.18 1.65 -6.88
N LEU A 182 6.19 0.96 -6.27
CA LEU A 182 5.36 -0.02 -6.96
C LEU A 182 4.57 0.57 -8.14
N PRO A 183 3.79 1.66 -7.99
CA PRO A 183 3.02 2.22 -9.12
C PRO A 183 3.94 2.70 -10.25
N VAL A 184 5.09 3.28 -9.91
CA VAL A 184 6.08 3.77 -10.88
C VAL A 184 6.68 2.60 -11.65
N GLY A 185 7.12 1.56 -10.94
CA GLY A 185 7.67 0.34 -11.56
C GLY A 185 6.65 -0.39 -12.43
N LEU A 186 5.38 -0.39 -12.03
CA LEU A 186 4.28 -0.99 -12.80
C LEU A 186 4.04 -0.25 -14.12
N VAL A 187 4.01 1.08 -14.09
CA VAL A 187 3.89 1.90 -15.31
C VAL A 187 5.12 1.72 -16.20
N GLN A 188 6.32 1.71 -15.63
CA GLN A 188 7.55 1.46 -16.39
C GLN A 188 7.51 0.10 -17.09
N LEU A 189 7.12 -0.96 -16.38
CA LEU A 189 6.97 -2.30 -16.94
C LEU A 189 5.93 -2.31 -18.06
N LEU A 190 4.76 -1.71 -17.85
CA LEU A 190 3.73 -1.59 -18.88
C LEU A 190 4.27 -0.89 -20.12
N THR A 191 4.92 0.27 -19.97
CA THR A 191 5.50 1.00 -21.10
C THR A 191 6.49 0.15 -21.87
N THR A 192 7.37 -0.59 -21.19
CA THR A 192 8.33 -1.50 -21.86
C THR A 192 7.62 -2.57 -22.67
N TYR A 193 6.61 -3.24 -22.12
CA TYR A 193 5.87 -4.27 -22.86
C TYR A 193 5.04 -3.70 -24.00
N VAL A 194 4.47 -2.52 -23.82
CA VAL A 194 3.73 -1.82 -24.89
C VAL A 194 4.65 -1.48 -26.06
N ILE A 195 5.87 -0.99 -25.80
CA ILE A 195 6.87 -0.74 -26.85
C ILE A 195 7.17 -2.02 -27.63
N VAL A 196 7.37 -3.14 -26.93
CA VAL A 196 7.63 -4.44 -27.56
C VAL A 196 6.44 -4.88 -28.43
N ILE A 197 5.21 -4.77 -27.92
CA ILE A 197 3.99 -5.10 -28.67
C ILE A 197 3.90 -4.23 -29.94
N LEU A 198 4.13 -2.92 -29.82
CA LEU A 198 4.11 -1.99 -30.95
C LEU A 198 5.19 -2.33 -31.99
N GLN A 199 6.39 -2.74 -31.57
CA GLN A 199 7.44 -3.19 -32.49
C GLN A 199 7.00 -4.39 -33.32
N PHE A 200 6.35 -5.38 -32.69
CA PHE A 200 5.83 -6.54 -33.41
C PHE A 200 4.64 -6.22 -34.32
N ALA A 201 3.83 -5.22 -33.98
CA ALA A 201 2.69 -4.83 -34.80
C ALA A 201 3.07 -4.00 -36.04
N LEU A 202 4.19 -3.26 -35.96
CA LEU A 202 4.68 -2.40 -37.03
C LEU A 202 5.73 -3.08 -37.94
N THR A 203 6.10 -4.33 -37.63
CA THR A 203 7.00 -5.16 -38.46
C THR A 203 6.17 -6.01 -39.42
#